data_AF-A0A929HKK5-F1
#
_entry.id   AF-A0A929HKK5-F1
#
_cell.length_a   1.000
_cell.length_b   1.000
_cell.length_c   1.000
_cell.angle_alpha   90.00
_cell.angle_beta   90.00
_cell.angle_gamma   90.00
#
_symmetry.space_group_name_H-M   'P 1'
#
loop_
_entity.id
_entity.type
_entity.pdbx_description
1 polymer ?
#
loop_
_entity_poly.entity_id
_entity_poly.type
_entity_poly.pdbx_seq_one_letter_code
_entity_poly.pdbx_strand_id
1 'polypeptide(L)' 'MRNASVKTLVKSSIKKVREAITNSDAAEAKSSLIAAVSKLDGAVSKGVLHKNNASRKVSRLTTAVNALETK' A
#
# COMPACT_ATOMS: atom_id res chain seq x y z
N MET A 1 9.46 11.12 18.26
CA MET A 1 8.18 10.56 17.75
C MET A 1 8.43 9.34 16.85
N ARG A 2 8.09 8.13 17.29
CA ARG A 2 8.35 6.88 16.52
C ARG A 2 7.15 6.40 15.70
N ASN A 3 5.92 6.67 16.17
CA ASN A 3 4.69 6.25 15.49
C ASN A 3 4.26 7.20 14.37
N ALA A 4 4.61 8.49 14.49
CA ALA A 4 4.28 9.48 13.47
C ALA A 4 5.01 9.19 12.14
N SER A 5 6.31 8.89 12.21
CA SER A 5 7.13 8.56 11.03
C SER A 5 6.68 7.28 10.33
N VAL A 6 6.31 6.25 11.08
CA VAL A 6 5.77 5.01 10.49
C VAL A 6 4.43 5.27 9.80
N LYS A 7 3.54 6.07 10.41
CA LYS A 7 2.25 6.44 9.79
C LYS A 7 2.44 7.26 8.51
N THR A 8 3.38 8.21 8.47
CA THR A 8 3.66 9.00 7.26
C THR A 8 4.27 8.16 6.15
N LEU A 9 5.19 7.24 6.48
CA LEU A 9 5.78 6.30 5.52
C LEU A 9 4.75 5.35 4.90
N VAL A 10 3.80 4.86 5.70
CA VAL A 10 2.68 4.05 5.18
C VAL A 10 1.80 4.88 4.25
N LYS A 11 1.44 6.12 4.65
CA LYS A 11 0.63 7.01 3.81
C LYS A 11 1.30 7.33 2.47
N SER A 12 2.60 7.64 2.48
CA SER A 12 3.34 7.95 1.26
C SER A 12 3.43 6.75 0.32
N SER A 13 3.63 5.54 0.87
CA SER A 13 3.70 4.31 0.05
C SER A 13 2.36 3.97 -0.60
N ILE A 14 1.25 4.20 0.12
CA ILE A 14 -0.10 4.06 -0.45
C ILE A 14 -0.33 5.11 -1.55
N LYS A 15 0.18 6.34 -1.38
CA LYS A 15 0.06 7.41 -2.40
C LYS A 15 0.75 7.00 -3.70
N LYS A 16 1.97 6.46 -3.62
CA LYS A 16 2.72 5.97 -4.79
C LYS A 16 1.97 4.91 -5.59
N VAL A 17 1.35 3.94 -4.91
CA VAL A 17 0.53 2.91 -5.60
C VAL A 17 -0.64 3.56 -6.33
N ARG A 18 -1.30 4.56 -5.72
CA ARG A 18 -2.41 5.27 -6.39
C ARG A 18 -1.95 6.10 -7.57
N GLU A 19 -0.79 6.74 -7.48
CA GLU A 19 -0.19 7.48 -8.59
C GLU A 19 0.14 6.55 -9.77
N ALA A 20 0.73 5.38 -9.50
CA ALA A 20 0.97 4.36 -10.52
C ALA A 20 -0.34 3.85 -11.16
N ILE A 21 -1.41 3.70 -10.36
CA ILE A 21 -2.73 3.34 -10.86
C ILE A 21 -3.31 4.42 -11.77
N THR A 22 -3.20 5.70 -11.39
CA THR A 22 -3.69 6.81 -12.23
C THR A 22 -2.91 6.96 -13.53
N ASN A 23 -1.62 6.61 -13.53
CA ASN A 23 -0.77 6.64 -14.72
C ASN A 23 -0.97 5.43 -15.65
N SER A 24 -1.80 4.46 -15.25
CA SER A 24 -2.05 3.20 -16.00
C SER A 24 -0.82 2.30 -16.20
N ASP A 25 0.22 2.47 -15.39
CA ASP A 25 1.44 1.67 -15.45
C ASP A 25 1.31 0.37 -14.65
N ALA A 26 0.83 -0.70 -15.29
CA ALA A 26 0.57 -1.99 -14.63
C ALA A 26 1.82 -2.61 -13.97
N ALA A 27 3.00 -2.47 -14.60
CA ALA A 27 4.26 -2.99 -14.05
C ALA A 27 4.71 -2.21 -12.81
N GLU A 28 4.62 -0.88 -12.85
CA GLU A 28 4.99 -0.02 -11.72
C GLU A 28 3.99 -0.19 -10.57
N ALA A 29 2.70 -0.33 -10.87
CA ALA A 29 1.64 -0.57 -9.89
C ALA A 29 1.87 -1.88 -9.10
N LYS A 30 2.26 -2.98 -9.77
CA LYS A 30 2.61 -4.25 -9.11
C LYS A 30 3.83 -4.12 -8.19
N SER A 31 4.90 -3.51 -8.67
CA SER A 31 6.13 -3.33 -7.86
C SER A 31 5.87 -2.47 -6.63
N SER A 32 5.10 -1.39 -6.81
CA SER A 32 4.71 -0.47 -5.74
C SER A 32 3.76 -1.13 -4.74
N LEU A 33 2.88 -2.02 -5.19
CA LEU A 33 1.98 -2.80 -4.32
C LEU A 33 2.80 -3.66 -3.36
N ILE A 34 3.79 -4.42 -3.85
CA ILE A 34 4.64 -5.29 -3.01
C ILE A 34 5.36 -4.46 -1.95
N ALA A 35 5.94 -3.32 -2.34
CA ALA A 35 6.60 -2.41 -1.41
C ALA A 35 5.64 -1.82 -0.36
N ALA A 36 4.40 -1.52 -0.75
CA ALA A 36 3.38 -1.02 0.15
C ALA A 36 2.90 -2.07 1.16
N VAL A 37 2.75 -3.33 0.72
CA VAL A 37 2.38 -4.47 1.58
C VAL A 37 3.44 -4.68 2.65
N SER A 38 4.72 -4.77 2.27
CA SER A 38 5.83 -4.94 3.22
C SER A 38 5.85 -3.85 4.31
N LYS A 39 5.60 -2.59 3.93
CA LYS A 39 5.54 -1.48 4.90
C LYS A 39 4.31 -1.52 5.79
N LEU A 40 3.17 -2.01 5.30
CA LEU A 40 1.96 -2.22 6.10
C LEU A 40 2.20 -3.31 7.14
N ASP A 41 2.81 -4.43 6.76
CA ASP A 41 3.11 -5.54 7.67
C ASP A 41 4.17 -5.17 8.70
N GLY A 42 5.17 -4.38 8.28
CA GLY A 42 6.14 -3.79 9.21
C GLY A 42 5.50 -2.81 10.21
N ALA A 43 4.42 -2.11 9.81
CA ALA A 43 3.67 -1.24 10.71
C ALA A 43 2.76 -2.01 11.69
N VAL A 44 2.24 -3.17 11.27
CA VAL A 44 1.51 -4.09 12.16
C VAL A 44 2.45 -4.71 13.18
N SER A 45 3.62 -5.18 12.75
CA SER A 45 4.64 -5.80 13.62
C SER A 45 5.13 -4.84 14.70
N LYS A 46 5.19 -3.53 14.38
CA LYS A 46 5.55 -2.46 15.33
C LYS A 46 4.38 -2.00 16.22
N GLY A 47 3.20 -2.62 16.10
CA GLY A 47 1.99 -2.25 16.85
C GLY A 47 1.37 -0.91 16.47
N VAL A 48 1.81 -0.29 15.37
CA VAL A 48 1.34 1.04 14.94
C VAL A 48 -0.03 0.96 14.24
N LEU A 49 -0.31 -0.17 13.59
CA LEU A 49 -1.58 -0.45 12.91
C LEU A 49 -2.14 -1.80 13.38
N HIS A 50 -3.46 -1.85 13.54
CA HIS A 50 -4.16 -3.12 13.76
C HIS A 50 -4.17 -3.97 12.48
N LYS A 51 -4.05 -5.29 12.61
CA LYS A 51 -4.04 -6.25 11.49
C LYS A 51 -5.19 -6.05 10.50
N ASN A 52 -6.41 -5.83 11.00
CA ASN A 52 -7.59 -5.62 10.15
C ASN A 52 -7.50 -4.31 9.34
N ASN A 53 -6.85 -3.27 9.88
CA ASN A 53 -6.68 -2.02 9.16
C ASN A 53 -5.66 -2.18 8.02
N ALA A 54 -4.56 -2.88 8.28
CA ALA A 54 -3.60 -3.23 7.24
C ALA A 54 -4.23 -4.11 6.15
N SER A 55 -4.91 -5.20 6.53
CA SER A 55 -5.59 -6.11 5.60
C SER A 55 -6.62 -5.38 4.71
N ARG A 56 -7.46 -4.49 5.27
CA ARG A 56 -8.39 -3.67 4.47
C ARG A 56 -7.69 -2.79 3.43
N LYS A 57 -6.52 -2.25 3.77
CA LYS A 57 -5.74 -1.42 2.83
C LYS A 57 -5.11 -2.26 1.72
N VAL A 58 -4.54 -3.41 2.07
CA VAL A 58 -3.97 -4.36 1.09
C VAL A 58 -5.03 -4.82 0.10
N SER A 59 -6.20 -5.26 0.59
CA SER A 59 -7.30 -5.70 -0.26
C SER A 59 -7.74 -4.61 -1.24
N ARG A 60 -8.00 -3.38 -0.76
CA ARG A 60 -8.41 -2.25 -1.62
C ARG A 60 -7.38 -1.91 -2.69
N LEU A 61 -6.09 -1.91 -2.36
CA LEU A 61 -5.02 -1.61 -3.33
C LEU A 61 -4.89 -2.74 -4.36
N THR A 62 -4.97 -3.99 -3.92
CA THR A 62 -4.86 -5.16 -4.80
C THR A 62 -6.00 -5.19 -5.82
N THR A 63 -7.24 -4.95 -5.38
CA THR A 63 -8.39 -4.86 -6.29
C THR A 63 -8.22 -3.74 -7.32
N ALA A 64 -7.68 -2.59 -6.90
CA ALA A 64 -7.46 -1.46 -7.80
C ALA A 64 -6.35 -1.71 -8.83
N VAL A 65 -5.25 -2.40 -8.45
CA VAL A 65 -4.20 -2.80 -9.39
C VAL A 65 -4.71 -3.86 -10.36
N ASN A 66 -5.42 -4.89 -9.87
CA ASN A 66 -5.96 -5.94 -10.71
C ASN A 66 -6.99 -5.41 -11.73
N ALA A 67 -7.75 -4.38 -11.37
CA ALA A 67 -8.68 -3.73 -12.30
C ALA A 67 -8.00 -3.07 -13.51
N LEU A 68 -6.70 -2.73 -13.41
CA LEU A 68 -5.91 -2.25 -14.56
C LEU A 68 -5.48 -3.40 -15.48
N GLU A 69 -5.31 -4.61 -14.94
CA GLU A 69 -4.87 -5.77 -15.72
C GLU A 69 -5.99 -6.40 -16.54
N THR A 70 -7.24 -6.23 -16.12
CA THR A 70 -8.42 -6.78 -16.79
C THR A 70 -8.94 -5.92 -17.95
N LYS A 71 -8.20 -4.89 -18.36
CA LYS A 71 -8.60 -3.95 -19.42
C LYS A 71 -7.61 -3.99 -20.58
#